data_AF-A0A4U9I3E3-F1
#
_entry.id   AF-A0A4U9I3E3-F1
#
_cell.length_a   1.000
_cell.length_b   1.000
_cell.length_c   1.000
_cell.angle_alpha   90.00
_cell.angle_beta   90.00
_cell.angle_gamma   90.00
#
_symmetry.space_group_name_H-M   'P 1'
#
loop_
_entity.id
_entity.type
_entity.pdbx_description
1 polymer ?
#
loop_
_entity_poly.entity_id
_entity_poly.type
_entity_poly.pdbx_seq_one_letter_code
_entity_poly.pdbx_strand_id
1 'polypeptide(L)' 'MALSEAERPATFARLQRFAHRYAIAVLVANHDGGSALWDARGQLILRADRGEVLLTGRYVEQSWQGEIIPLR' A
#
# COMPACT_ATOMS: atom_id res chain seq x y z
N MET A 1 -6.03 -15.22 -3.83
CA MET A 1 -6.75 -15.49 -2.57
C MET A 1 -6.99 -14.15 -1.91
N ALA A 2 -8.26 -13.78 -1.73
CA ALA A 2 -8.64 -12.60 -0.95
C ALA A 2 -8.05 -12.69 0.46
N LEU A 3 -7.46 -11.61 0.98
CA LEU A 3 -7.34 -11.49 2.43
C LEU A 3 -8.75 -11.28 2.98
N SER A 4 -9.16 -12.11 3.94
CA SER A 4 -10.42 -11.82 4.64
C SER A 4 -10.31 -10.47 5.34
N GLU A 5 -11.43 -9.80 5.53
CA GLU A 5 -11.48 -8.50 6.21
C GLU A 5 -10.88 -8.56 7.63
N ALA A 6 -11.01 -9.71 8.30
CA ALA A 6 -10.44 -9.98 9.61
C ALA A 6 -8.90 -10.11 9.60
N GLU A 7 -8.30 -10.60 8.51
CA GLU A 7 -6.84 -10.80 8.39
C GLU A 7 -6.11 -9.54 7.89
N ARG A 8 -6.85 -8.63 7.25
CA ARG A 8 -6.31 -7.42 6.62
C ARG A 8 -5.47 -6.56 7.58
N PRO A 9 -5.88 -6.27 8.83
CA PRO A 9 -5.06 -5.46 9.74
C PRO A 9 -3.72 -6.13 10.10
N ALA A 10 -3.73 -7.44 10.33
CA ALA A 10 -2.53 -8.20 10.69
C ALA A 10 -1.53 -8.24 9.53
N THR A 11 -2.03 -8.46 8.30
CA THR A 11 -1.20 -8.43 7.09
C THR A 11 -0.60 -7.05 6.84
N PHE A 12 -1.40 -5.99 6.97
CA PHE A 12 -0.92 -4.61 6.84
C PHE A 12 0.18 -4.29 7.85
N ALA A 13 -0.01 -4.65 9.13
CA ALA A 13 1.01 -4.44 10.15
C ALA A 13 2.30 -5.23 9.84
N ARG A 14 2.19 -6.42 9.25
CA ARG A 14 3.36 -7.20 8.81
C ARG A 14 4.10 -6.52 7.66
N LEU A 15 3.38 -6.01 6.67
CA LEU A 15 3.96 -5.30 5.52
C LEU A 15 4.61 -3.99 5.93
N GLN A 16 3.97 -3.24 6.83
CA GLN A 16 4.53 -2.03 7.42
C GLN A 16 5.88 -2.32 8.12
N ARG A 17 5.92 -3.36 8.97
CA ARG A 17 7.15 -3.80 9.63
C ARG A 17 8.20 -4.30 8.65
N PHE A 18 7.78 -4.94 7.56
CA PHE A 18 8.67 -5.41 6.51
C PHE A 18 9.35 -4.23 5.80
N ALA A 19 8.58 -3.22 5.40
CA ALA A 19 9.09 -2.00 4.79
C ALA A 19 10.14 -1.32 5.69
N HIS A 20 9.79 -1.11 6.96
CA HIS A 20 10.69 -0.52 7.94
C HIS A 20 11.97 -1.35 8.20
N ARG A 21 11.82 -2.67 8.38
CA ARG A 21 12.93 -3.58 8.69
C ARG A 21 13.99 -3.61 7.59
N TYR A 22 13.54 -3.59 6.34
CA TYR A 22 14.42 -3.75 5.18
C TYR A 22 14.71 -2.43 4.46
N ALA A 23 14.22 -1.30 4.99
CA ALA A 23 14.40 0.03 4.40
C ALA A 23 14.00 0.10 2.92
N ILE A 24 12.87 -0.52 2.56
CA ILE A 24 12.35 -0.57 1.18
C ILE A 24 10.90 -0.09 1.13
N ALA A 25 10.52 0.50 0.00
CA ALA A 25 9.12 0.76 -0.29
C ALA A 25 8.39 -0.57 -0.58
N VAL A 26 7.15 -0.67 -0.13
CA VAL A 26 6.31 -1.85 -0.33
C VAL A 26 5.02 -1.43 -0.99
N LEU A 27 4.77 -1.96 -2.19
CA LEU A 27 3.51 -1.82 -2.91
C LEU A 27 2.77 -3.16 -2.90
N VAL A 28 1.52 -3.16 -2.47
CA VAL A 28 0.65 -4.33 -2.52
C VAL A 28 -0.58 -4.03 -3.38
N ALA A 29 -0.83 -4.93 -4.32
CA ALA A 29 -2.03 -4.97 -5.14
C ALA A 29 -2.91 -6.14 -4.70
N ASN A 30 -4.16 -5.85 -4.33
CA ASN A 30 -5.16 -6.81 -3.87
C ASN A 30 -6.38 -6.79 -4.81
N HIS A 31 -7.00 -7.96 -5.01
CA HIS A 31 -8.16 -8.06 -5.90
C HIS A 31 -9.47 -7.45 -5.32
N ASP A 32 -9.66 -7.48 -4.00
CA ASP A 32 -10.89 -7.03 -3.32
C ASP A 32 -10.66 -5.71 -2.54
N GLY A 33 -9.79 -4.85 -3.07
CA GLY A 33 -9.38 -3.62 -2.40
C GLY A 33 -8.40 -3.84 -1.25
N GLY A 34 -8.08 -2.75 -0.56
CA GLY A 34 -6.97 -2.70 0.39
C GLY A 34 -5.60 -2.77 -0.30
N SER A 35 -5.49 -2.31 -1.55
CA SER A 35 -4.17 -2.08 -2.16
C SER A 35 -3.50 -0.89 -1.47
N ALA A 36 -2.19 -0.91 -1.26
CA ALA A 36 -1.51 0.10 -0.44
C ALA A 36 -0.03 0.25 -0.78
N LEU A 37 0.51 1.42 -0.46
CA LEU A 37 1.92 1.76 -0.60
C LEU A 37 2.49 2.24 0.74
N TRP A 38 3.62 1.68 1.16
CA TRP A 38 4.41 2.16 2.28
C TRP A 38 5.79 2.65 1.81
N ASP A 39 6.33 3.67 2.48
CA ASP A 39 7.71 4.09 2.30
C ASP A 39 8.71 3.19 3.05
N ALA A 40 10.00 3.43 2.84
CA ALA A 40 11.09 2.70 3.47
C ALA A 40 11.14 2.83 5.02
N ARG A 41 10.43 3.78 5.60
CA ARG A 41 10.30 3.92 7.07
C ARG A 41 9.10 3.14 7.60
N GLY A 42 8.32 2.51 6.73
CA GLY A 42 7.06 1.88 7.07
C GLY A 42 5.92 2.88 7.26
N GLN A 43 6.04 4.12 6.76
CA GLN A 43 4.91 5.04 6.76
C GLN A 43 3.98 4.71 5.60
N LEU A 44 2.67 4.64 5.88
CA LEU A 44 1.66 4.46 4.85
C LEU A 44 1.59 5.74 4.01
N ILE A 45 1.83 5.62 2.70
CA ILE A 45 1.72 6.73 1.75
C ILE A 45 0.29 6.86 1.26
N LEU A 46 -0.33 5.74 0.87
CA LEU A 46 -1.73 5.70 0.48
C LEU A 46 -2.30 4.29 0.59
N ARG A 47 -3.63 4.21 0.57
CA ARG A 47 -4.40 2.98 0.57
C ARG A 47 -5.67 3.15 -0.25
N ALA A 48 -5.90 2.24 -1.17
CA ALA A 48 -7.12 2.11 -1.94
C ALA A 48 -8.02 1.05 -1.30
N ASP A 49 -9.03 1.49 -0.55
CA ASP A 49 -9.89 0.59 0.21
C ASP A 49 -10.98 -0.10 -0.63
N ARG A 50 -11.51 0.57 -1.67
CA ARG A 50 -12.63 0.07 -2.48
C ARG A 50 -12.55 0.56 -3.92
N GLY A 51 -13.24 -0.15 -4.81
CA GLY A 51 -13.43 0.22 -6.21
C GLY A 51 -12.28 -0.21 -7.12
N GLU A 52 -12.51 -0.09 -8.42
CA GLU A 52 -11.49 -0.31 -9.45
C GLU A 52 -10.63 0.95 -9.58
N VAL A 53 -9.35 0.81 -9.26
CA VAL A 53 -8.42 1.95 -9.24
C VAL A 53 -7.06 1.57 -9.78
N LEU A 54 -6.39 2.55 -10.39
CA LEU A 54 -4.95 2.54 -10.59
C LEU A 54 -4.30 3.27 -9.43
N LEU A 55 -3.37 2.60 -8.78
CA LEU A 55 -2.56 3.14 -7.69
C LEU A 55 -1.15 3.41 -8.23
N THR A 56 -0.66 4.64 -8.10
CA THR A 56 0.69 5.02 -8.50
C THR A 56 1.52 5.46 -7.30
N GLY A 57 2.82 5.24 -7.37
CA GLY A 57 3.79 5.69 -6.39
C GLY A 57 5.02 6.24 -7.09
N ARG A 58 5.49 7.41 -6.68
CA ARG A 58 6.67 8.07 -7.25
C ARG A 58 7.57 8.58 -6.12
N TYR A 59 8.87 8.35 -6.24
CA TYR A 59 9.85 8.96 -5.36
C TYR A 59 10.30 10.30 -5.95
N VAL A 60 10.02 11.40 -5.26
CA VAL A 60 10.30 12.78 -5.69
C VAL A 60 10.79 13.56 -4.47
N GLU A 61 11.85 14.37 -4.64
CA GLU A 61 12.35 15.25 -3.57
C GLU A 61 12.57 14.54 -2.22
N GLN A 62 13.16 13.34 -2.27
CA GLN A 62 13.46 12.52 -1.08
C GLN A 62 12.23 12.01 -0.31
N SER A 63 11.04 12.06 -0.92
CA SER A 63 9.80 11.55 -0.34
C SER A 63 9.05 10.67 -1.33
N TRP A 64 8.31 9.69 -0.81
CA TRP A 64 7.34 8.97 -1.61
C TRP A 64 6.04 9.78 -1.69
N GLN A 65 5.56 9.96 -2.91
CA GLN A 65 4.25 10.48 -3.22
C GLN A 65 3.44 9.37 -3.86
N GLY A 66 2.11 9.42 -3.70
CA GLY A 66 1.25 8.48 -4.37
C GLY A 66 -0.08 9.09 -4.74
N GLU A 67 -0.74 8.45 -5.70
CA GLU A 67 -2.02 8.85 -6.24
C GLU A 67 -2.94 7.63 -6.38
N ILE A 68 -4.25 7.86 -6.21
CA ILE A 68 -5.29 6.88 -6.51
C ILE A 68 -6.13 7.45 -7.65
N ILE A 69 -6.14 6.77 -8.77
CA ILE A 69 -6.84 7.16 -9.99
C ILE A 69 -8.02 6.18 -10.18
N PRO A 70 -9.27 6.63 -10.07
CA PRO A 70 -10.43 5.78 -10.34
C PRO A 70 -10.46 5.35 -11.80
N LEU A 71 -10.66 4.05 -12.04
CA LEU A 71 -10.92 3.50 -13.36
C LEU A 71 -12.45 3.48 -13.52
N ARG A 72 -12.95 4.11 -14.57
CA ARG A 72 -14.38 4.17 -14.90
C ARG A 72 -14.65 3.26 -16.08
#